data_AF-A0A2V9FFR5-F1
#
_entry.id   AF-A0A2V9FFR5-F1
#
_cell.length_a   1.000
_cell.length_b   1.000
_cell.length_c   1.000
_cell.angle_alpha   90.00
_cell.angle_beta   90.00
_cell.angle_gamma   90.00
#
_symmetry.space_group_name_H-M   'P 1'
#
loop_
_entity.id
_entity.type
_entity.pdbx_description
1 polymer ?
#
loop_
_entity_poly.entity_id
_entity_poly.type
_entity_poly.pdbx_seq_one_letter_code
_entity_poly.pdbx_strand_id
1 'polypeptide(L)'
;MYGFSPPLAPFSGAALSTGGLLFLAVLLVVFPANARAQDPPQSSDQKVEKEFYTPKDRIEALRVALLFTPRAVGDADILQGPPQDPKQFQFHPNDKVICDFDKPGSQMGGKTPKFSCQITKVESANGQVQVLTAQMEEEPVKVKFGANDKEIYAEVVSTRLMWALGYYADSWFPVKVQCNNCPSDPESGSGSKETRNYDAATIVRKYPGHKMYEQGKSEEGWSWKELDEYNGRPIAEKDGLKLLGAFIQHSDNKPPQQRLVCNGVKVDQSTHPFTTTCQQSKMIVQDVGATFGGGGLFTSPQR
;
A
#
# COMPACT_ATOMS: atom_id res chain seq x y z
N MET A 1 -60.27 22.93 19.93
CA MET A 1 -60.11 24.00 18.92
C MET A 1 -59.12 23.53 17.86
N TYR A 2 -59.64 23.40 16.63
CA TYR A 2 -59.01 23.42 15.28
C TYR A 2 -57.66 22.70 15.08
N GLY A 3 -57.51 21.71 14.20
CA GLY A 3 -58.19 21.48 12.93
C GLY A 3 -57.16 21.59 11.80
N PHE A 4 -56.70 20.46 11.26
CA PHE A 4 -55.76 20.40 10.12
C PHE A 4 -56.47 19.80 8.91
N SER A 5 -56.69 20.61 7.87
CA SER A 5 -56.90 20.22 6.46
C SER A 5 -57.08 21.47 5.56
N PRO A 6 -56.86 21.35 4.23
CA PRO A 6 -55.99 22.23 3.41
C PRO A 6 -56.78 23.26 2.57
N PRO A 7 -56.15 23.93 1.57
CA PRO A 7 -56.55 23.57 0.19
C PRO A 7 -55.54 23.80 -0.98
N LEU A 8 -55.78 23.01 -2.04
CA LEU A 8 -55.91 23.33 -3.48
C LEU A 8 -54.75 23.89 -4.34
N ALA A 9 -54.49 23.15 -5.43
CA ALA A 9 -53.94 23.62 -6.71
C ALA A 9 -54.95 24.50 -7.50
N PRO A 10 -54.54 25.19 -8.58
CA PRO A 10 -54.88 24.65 -9.91
C PRO A 10 -53.90 24.97 -11.10
N PHE A 11 -53.91 24.03 -12.06
CA PHE A 11 -53.96 24.11 -13.54
C PHE A 11 -53.20 25.16 -14.39
N SER A 12 -52.49 24.64 -15.41
CA SER A 12 -52.67 24.86 -16.88
C SER A 12 -51.30 24.83 -17.59
N GLY A 13 -51.09 24.30 -18.80
CA GLY A 13 -52.00 23.83 -19.84
C GLY A 13 -51.22 23.10 -20.95
N ALA A 14 -51.96 22.51 -21.87
CA ALA A 14 -51.57 21.54 -22.88
C ALA A 14 -51.01 22.13 -24.19
N ALA A 15 -50.40 21.28 -25.02
CA ALA A 15 -50.60 21.30 -26.47
C ALA A 15 -50.26 19.94 -27.12
N LEU A 16 -51.26 19.34 -27.78
CA LEU A 16 -51.17 18.21 -28.71
C LEU A 16 -50.84 18.71 -30.14
N SER A 17 -50.20 17.87 -30.95
CA SER A 17 -50.23 17.91 -32.41
C SER A 17 -50.01 16.50 -32.96
N THR A 18 -51.09 15.77 -33.27
CA THR A 18 -51.65 15.47 -34.61
C THR A 18 -50.77 14.59 -35.50
N GLY A 19 -51.28 13.38 -35.77
CA GLY A 19 -50.71 12.43 -36.72
C GLY A 19 -51.03 12.74 -38.18
N GLY A 20 -50.32 12.03 -39.06
CA GLY A 20 -50.55 11.94 -40.50
C GLY A 20 -49.81 10.71 -41.03
N LEU A 21 -50.57 9.79 -41.63
CA LEU A 21 -50.12 8.51 -42.18
C LEU A 21 -50.00 8.61 -43.72
N LEU A 22 -49.11 7.77 -44.25
CA LEU A 22 -49.01 7.23 -45.62
C LEU A 22 -48.28 8.06 -46.70
N PHE A 23 -47.13 7.53 -47.15
CA PHE A 23 -46.99 7.00 -48.52
C PHE A 23 -45.89 5.92 -48.58
N LEU A 24 -46.23 4.76 -49.15
CA LEU A 24 -45.32 3.66 -49.46
C LEU A 24 -44.34 4.05 -50.57
N ALA A 25 -43.06 3.75 -50.39
CA ALA A 25 -42.15 3.44 -51.49
C ALA A 25 -41.31 2.22 -51.11
N VAL A 26 -41.57 1.12 -51.82
CA VAL A 26 -40.87 -0.16 -51.70
C VAL A 26 -39.50 -0.02 -52.37
N LEU A 27 -38.42 -0.08 -51.58
CA LEU A 27 -37.06 -0.27 -52.06
C LEU A 27 -36.60 -1.66 -51.63
N LEU A 28 -36.62 -2.59 -52.59
CA LEU A 28 -36.00 -3.90 -52.49
C LEU A 28 -34.48 -3.73 -52.37
N VAL A 29 -33.97 -3.71 -51.13
CA VAL A 29 -32.55 -3.87 -50.85
C VAL A 29 -32.30 -5.34 -50.57
N VAL A 30 -31.57 -5.98 -51.48
CA VAL A 30 -31.07 -7.34 -51.36
C VAL A 30 -30.09 -7.38 -50.17
N PHE A 31 -30.46 -8.06 -49.09
CA PHE A 31 -29.54 -8.38 -48.00
C PHE A 31 -28.63 -9.55 -48.43
N PRO A 32 -27.30 -9.40 -48.48
CA PRO A 32 -26.44 -10.55 -48.40
C PRO A 32 -26.53 -11.11 -46.97
N ALA A 33 -27.00 -12.34 -46.87
CA ALA A 33 -26.92 -13.14 -45.66
C ALA A 33 -25.44 -13.40 -45.31
N ASN A 34 -25.13 -13.36 -44.02
CA ASN A 34 -23.88 -13.77 -43.38
C ASN A 34 -22.67 -12.85 -43.57
N ALA A 35 -22.74 -11.66 -42.98
CA ALA A 35 -21.59 -11.11 -42.27
C ALA A 35 -21.95 -11.05 -40.78
N ARG A 36 -21.66 -12.13 -40.03
CA ARG A 36 -21.51 -12.00 -38.58
C ARG A 36 -20.36 -11.03 -38.38
N ALA A 37 -20.66 -9.79 -38.00
CA ALA A 37 -19.70 -8.93 -37.36
C ALA A 37 -19.17 -9.70 -36.15
N GLN A 38 -17.97 -10.25 -36.28
CA GLN A 38 -17.23 -10.74 -35.13
C GLN A 38 -16.88 -9.49 -34.34
N ASP A 39 -17.57 -9.28 -33.23
CA ASP A 39 -17.11 -8.35 -32.22
C ASP A 39 -15.63 -8.65 -31.96
N PRO A 40 -14.73 -7.64 -32.00
CA PRO A 40 -13.34 -7.87 -31.69
C PRO A 40 -13.27 -8.51 -30.30
N PRO A 41 -12.39 -9.51 -30.08
CA PRO A 41 -12.28 -10.17 -28.79
C PRO A 41 -11.97 -9.10 -27.75
N GLN A 42 -12.97 -8.83 -26.92
CA GLN A 42 -12.90 -7.91 -25.81
C GLN A 42 -11.81 -8.44 -24.88
N SER A 43 -10.63 -7.83 -24.92
CA SER A 43 -9.52 -8.17 -24.04
C SER A 43 -10.00 -7.98 -22.60
N SER A 44 -10.25 -9.08 -21.91
CA SER A 44 -10.61 -9.07 -20.49
C SER A 44 -9.36 -8.83 -19.64
N ASP A 45 -8.67 -7.70 -19.88
CA ASP A 45 -7.84 -7.05 -18.87
C ASP A 45 -8.71 -6.03 -18.12
N GLN A 46 -9.81 -6.51 -17.53
CA GLN A 46 -10.35 -5.85 -16.36
C GLN A 46 -9.44 -6.24 -15.21
N LYS A 47 -8.44 -5.41 -14.89
CA LYS A 47 -7.74 -5.44 -13.61
C LYS A 47 -8.79 -5.50 -12.50
N VAL A 48 -8.96 -6.65 -11.88
CA VAL A 48 -9.86 -6.82 -10.76
C VAL A 48 -9.23 -6.10 -9.56
N GLU A 49 -9.59 -4.83 -9.36
CA GLU A 49 -9.15 -4.01 -8.21
C GLU A 49 -9.72 -4.48 -6.86
N LYS A 50 -10.52 -5.55 -6.82
CA LYS A 50 -11.25 -5.99 -5.63
C LYS A 50 -10.86 -7.40 -5.22
N GLU A 51 -9.57 -7.59 -4.96
CA GLU A 51 -9.04 -8.73 -4.22
C GLU A 51 -9.35 -8.52 -2.74
N PHE A 52 -10.43 -9.14 -2.24
CA PHE A 52 -10.69 -9.16 -0.81
C PHE A 52 -10.87 -10.59 -0.32
N TYR A 53 -10.65 -10.75 0.97
CA TYR A 53 -10.74 -12.03 1.65
C TYR A 53 -12.05 -12.07 2.44
N THR A 54 -12.69 -13.23 2.49
CA THR A 54 -13.74 -13.42 3.49
C THR A 54 -13.12 -13.43 4.88
N PRO A 55 -13.88 -13.12 5.95
CA PRO A 55 -13.36 -13.22 7.32
C PRO A 55 -12.76 -14.60 7.60
N LYS A 56 -13.39 -15.66 7.09
CA LYS A 56 -12.91 -17.04 7.24
C LYS A 56 -11.56 -17.26 6.55
N ASP A 57 -11.42 -16.79 5.30
CA ASP A 57 -10.18 -16.97 4.54
C ASP A 57 -9.03 -16.17 5.14
N ARG A 58 -9.31 -14.96 5.67
CA ARG A 58 -8.33 -14.14 6.37
C ARG A 58 -7.83 -14.82 7.65
N ILE A 59 -8.73 -15.42 8.45
CA ILE A 59 -8.36 -16.17 9.66
C ILE A 59 -7.56 -17.44 9.32
N GLU A 60 -7.94 -18.17 8.26
CA GLU A 60 -7.15 -19.32 7.80
C GLU A 60 -5.75 -18.89 7.36
N ALA A 61 -5.66 -17.79 6.63
CA ALA A 61 -4.38 -17.20 6.26
C ALA A 61 -3.53 -16.80 7.48
N LEU A 62 -4.13 -16.21 8.52
CA LEU A 62 -3.43 -15.92 9.78
C LEU A 62 -2.91 -17.18 10.47
N ARG A 63 -3.71 -18.26 10.45
CA ARG A 63 -3.37 -19.54 11.09
C ARG A 63 -2.09 -20.14 10.51
N VAL A 64 -1.92 -20.08 9.19
CA VAL A 64 -0.76 -20.65 8.49
C VAL A 64 0.34 -19.64 8.17
N ALA A 65 0.13 -18.35 8.49
CA ALA A 65 1.06 -17.30 8.10
C ALA A 65 2.44 -17.51 8.71
N LEU A 66 3.46 -17.36 7.86
CA LEU A 66 4.84 -17.26 8.32
C LEU A 66 5.09 -15.86 8.90
N LEU A 67 5.79 -15.79 10.02
CA LEU A 67 6.26 -14.53 10.59
C LEU A 67 7.80 -14.45 10.68
N PHE A 68 8.46 -15.55 10.36
CA PHE A 68 9.88 -15.77 10.59
C PHE A 68 10.47 -16.71 9.53
N THR A 69 11.69 -16.41 9.09
CA THR A 69 12.57 -17.33 8.35
C THR A 69 13.88 -17.47 9.11
N PRO A 70 14.30 -18.69 9.48
CA PRO A 70 15.60 -18.90 10.13
C PRO A 70 16.74 -18.29 9.32
N ARG A 71 17.63 -17.59 10.02
CA ARG A 71 18.81 -16.92 9.46
C ARG A 71 19.91 -16.87 10.53
N ALA A 72 21.15 -17.05 10.11
CA ALA A 72 22.29 -16.74 10.98
C ALA A 72 22.52 -15.22 10.98
N VAL A 73 22.54 -14.60 12.16
CA VAL A 73 22.75 -13.16 12.30
C VAL A 73 24.10 -12.74 11.71
N GLY A 74 25.12 -13.61 11.80
CA GLY A 74 26.45 -13.36 11.22
C GLY A 74 26.47 -13.22 9.70
N ASP A 75 25.44 -13.70 9.00
CA ASP A 75 25.31 -13.59 7.54
C ASP A 75 24.59 -12.30 7.12
N ALA A 76 24.07 -11.53 8.07
CA ALA A 76 23.36 -10.29 7.79
C ALA A 76 24.34 -9.12 7.71
N ASP A 77 24.45 -8.50 6.54
CA ASP A 77 25.01 -7.15 6.43
C ASP A 77 23.98 -6.14 6.96
N ILE A 78 24.03 -5.88 8.27
CA ILE A 78 23.11 -4.98 8.96
C ILE A 78 23.23 -3.54 8.43
N LEU A 79 24.40 -3.14 7.95
CA LEU A 79 24.61 -1.79 7.43
C LEU A 79 23.89 -1.59 6.10
N GLN A 80 23.87 -2.61 5.23
CA GLN A 80 23.17 -2.56 3.95
C GLN A 80 21.68 -2.86 4.09
N GLY A 81 21.30 -3.77 4.98
CA GLY A 81 19.91 -4.21 5.15
C GLY A 81 19.52 -5.36 4.20
N PRO A 82 18.20 -5.65 4.07
CA PRO A 82 17.71 -6.78 3.29
C PRO A 82 18.01 -6.70 1.80
N PRO A 83 18.07 -7.86 1.11
CA PRO A 83 18.06 -7.89 -0.34
C PRO A 83 16.89 -7.10 -0.91
N GLN A 84 17.16 -6.29 -1.92
CA GLN A 84 16.19 -5.45 -2.61
C GLN A 84 15.73 -6.13 -3.91
N ASP A 85 14.57 -5.73 -4.43
CA ASP A 85 14.08 -6.24 -5.71
C ASP A 85 14.98 -5.73 -6.83
N PRO A 86 15.61 -6.60 -7.64
CA PRO A 86 16.50 -6.18 -8.73
C PRO A 86 15.81 -5.38 -9.84
N LYS A 87 14.47 -5.36 -9.88
CA LYS A 87 13.68 -4.53 -10.80
C LYS A 87 13.42 -3.12 -10.27
N GLN A 88 13.96 -2.75 -9.12
CA GLN A 88 13.81 -1.43 -8.53
C GLN A 88 15.16 -0.73 -8.39
N PHE A 89 15.16 0.58 -8.12
CA PHE A 89 16.38 1.26 -7.71
C PHE A 89 16.91 0.64 -6.42
N GLN A 90 18.21 0.29 -6.44
CA GLN A 90 18.92 -0.26 -5.29
C GLN A 90 19.44 0.89 -4.43
N PHE A 91 19.20 0.85 -3.13
CA PHE A 91 19.69 1.85 -2.19
C PHE A 91 20.79 1.30 -1.29
N HIS A 92 21.82 2.10 -1.10
CA HIS A 92 22.83 1.91 -0.06
C HIS A 92 22.83 3.12 0.88
N PRO A 93 23.39 2.97 2.10
CA PRO A 93 23.47 4.08 3.04
C PRO A 93 24.14 5.31 2.44
N ASN A 94 23.49 6.47 2.59
CA ASN A 94 23.93 7.78 2.10
C ASN A 94 23.92 7.95 0.57
N ASP A 95 23.34 7.02 -0.19
CA ASP A 95 23.08 7.24 -1.60
C ASP A 95 22.25 8.51 -1.81
N LYS A 96 22.54 9.25 -2.86
CA LYS A 96 21.78 10.43 -3.28
C LYS A 96 20.70 9.99 -4.25
N VAL A 97 19.46 10.00 -3.78
CA VAL A 97 18.27 9.72 -4.58
C VAL A 97 17.75 11.03 -5.17
N ILE A 98 17.65 11.08 -6.49
CA ILE A 98 17.10 12.20 -7.24
C ILE A 98 15.73 11.78 -7.74
N CYS A 99 14.72 12.59 -7.46
CA CYS A 99 13.33 12.25 -7.71
C CYS A 99 12.48 13.49 -7.99
N ASP A 100 11.31 13.29 -8.57
CA ASP A 100 10.32 14.34 -8.79
C ASP A 100 9.16 14.20 -7.78
N PHE A 101 8.70 15.31 -7.23
CA PHE A 101 7.55 15.30 -6.31
C PHE A 101 6.30 14.69 -6.97
N ASP A 102 5.67 13.72 -6.30
CA ASP A 102 4.44 13.06 -6.76
C ASP A 102 3.22 13.56 -5.98
N LYS A 103 3.18 13.35 -4.66
CA LYS A 103 2.01 13.61 -3.79
C LYS A 103 2.40 14.12 -2.41
N PRO A 104 1.56 14.97 -1.80
CA PRO A 104 1.80 15.49 -0.47
C PRO A 104 1.68 14.42 0.62
N GLY A 105 2.46 14.58 1.70
CA GLY A 105 2.47 13.67 2.85
C GLY A 105 1.19 13.64 3.68
N SER A 106 0.39 14.70 3.65
CA SER A 106 -0.89 14.81 4.36
C SER A 106 -1.89 13.71 3.98
N GLN A 107 -1.70 13.06 2.83
CA GLN A 107 -2.48 11.90 2.38
C GLN A 107 -1.98 10.56 2.93
N MET A 108 -0.89 10.54 3.70
CA MET A 108 -0.17 9.32 4.11
C MET A 108 -0.25 8.99 5.61
N GLY A 109 -0.93 9.82 6.41
CA GLY A 109 -1.12 9.63 7.85
C GLY A 109 0.15 9.71 8.70
N GLY A 110 -0.01 9.80 10.02
CA GLY A 110 1.09 9.93 10.99
C GLY A 110 1.67 11.35 11.07
N LYS A 111 2.63 11.59 11.98
CA LYS A 111 3.15 12.94 12.28
C LYS A 111 4.53 13.26 11.69
N THR A 112 5.29 12.25 11.34
CA THR A 112 6.63 12.43 10.76
C THR A 112 6.53 13.05 9.38
N PRO A 113 7.25 14.15 9.10
CA PRO A 113 7.24 14.79 7.80
C PRO A 113 7.56 13.79 6.68
N LYS A 114 6.69 13.75 5.67
CA LYS A 114 6.83 12.81 4.56
C LYS A 114 6.20 13.33 3.27
N PHE A 115 6.52 12.69 2.15
CA PHE A 115 5.90 12.92 0.85
C PHE A 115 6.13 11.73 -0.10
N SER A 116 5.41 11.70 -1.22
CA SER A 116 5.63 10.75 -2.32
C SER A 116 6.59 11.34 -3.34
N CYS A 117 7.56 10.55 -3.82
CA CYS A 117 8.52 10.97 -4.83
C CYS A 117 8.71 9.90 -5.91
N GLN A 118 8.66 10.27 -7.18
CA GLN A 118 9.00 9.38 -8.30
C GLN A 118 10.50 9.44 -8.57
N ILE A 119 11.21 8.34 -8.36
CA ILE A 119 12.67 8.30 -8.53
C ILE A 119 13.02 8.36 -10.01
N THR A 120 13.99 9.21 -10.33
CA THR A 120 14.53 9.36 -11.69
C THR A 120 15.96 8.85 -11.79
N LYS A 121 16.74 8.99 -10.71
CA LYS A 121 18.16 8.61 -10.67
C LYS A 121 18.61 8.33 -9.23
N VAL A 122 19.54 7.40 -9.07
CA VAL A 122 20.28 7.20 -7.81
C VAL A 122 21.76 7.31 -8.07
N GLU A 123 22.44 8.15 -7.29
CA GLU A 123 23.90 8.29 -7.29
C GLU A 123 24.43 7.70 -5.98
N SER A 124 25.10 6.57 -6.06
CA SER A 124 25.61 5.89 -4.89
C SER A 124 26.80 6.63 -4.28
N ALA A 125 27.00 6.44 -2.97
CA ALA A 125 28.10 7.09 -2.26
C ALA A 125 29.51 6.78 -2.82
N ASN A 126 29.64 5.66 -3.54
CA ASN A 126 30.86 5.25 -4.25
C ASN A 126 30.97 5.78 -5.69
N GLY A 127 30.03 6.63 -6.14
CA GLY A 127 30.00 7.22 -7.48
C GLY A 127 29.28 6.40 -8.56
N GLN A 128 28.73 5.23 -8.23
CA GLN A 128 27.89 4.49 -9.19
C GLN A 128 26.57 5.23 -9.44
N VAL A 129 26.05 5.11 -10.67
CA VAL A 129 24.84 5.80 -11.08
C VAL A 129 23.83 4.80 -11.63
N GLN A 130 22.62 4.85 -11.11
CA GLN A 130 21.46 4.10 -11.60
C GLN A 130 20.48 5.10 -12.24
N VAL A 131 19.91 4.72 -13.38
CA VAL A 131 18.84 5.45 -14.07
C VAL A 131 17.70 4.49 -14.38
N LEU A 132 16.49 5.02 -14.56
CA LEU A 132 15.32 4.19 -14.87
C LEU A 132 15.53 3.44 -16.19
N THR A 133 15.19 2.15 -16.20
CA THR A 133 15.20 1.31 -17.40
C THR A 133 13.81 0.76 -17.69
N ALA A 134 13.57 0.30 -18.92
CA ALA A 134 12.28 -0.24 -19.32
C ALA A 134 11.91 -1.55 -18.58
N GLN A 135 12.88 -2.20 -17.92
CA GLN A 135 12.68 -3.43 -17.17
C GLN A 135 12.37 -3.18 -15.69
N MET A 136 12.47 -1.93 -15.23
CA MET A 136 12.21 -1.58 -13.85
C MET A 136 10.72 -1.40 -13.57
N GLU A 137 10.31 -1.82 -12.39
CA GLU A 137 8.96 -1.71 -11.85
C GLU A 137 8.99 -0.75 -10.65
N GLU A 138 9.14 0.54 -10.94
CA GLU A 138 9.38 1.59 -9.95
C GLU A 138 8.15 2.49 -9.77
N GLU A 139 7.45 2.29 -8.66
CA GLU A 139 6.35 3.16 -8.21
C GLU A 139 6.88 4.34 -7.37
N PRO A 140 6.12 5.43 -7.22
CA PRO A 140 6.47 6.51 -6.32
C PRO A 140 6.75 6.00 -4.90
N VAL A 141 7.88 6.41 -4.35
CA VAL A 141 8.32 6.00 -3.02
C VAL A 141 7.89 7.00 -1.96
N LYS A 142 7.62 6.52 -0.75
CA LYS A 142 7.45 7.37 0.43
C LYS A 142 8.83 7.78 0.96
N VAL A 143 9.07 9.08 1.01
CA VAL A 143 10.22 9.71 1.66
C VAL A 143 9.75 10.23 3.03
N LYS A 144 10.34 9.74 4.12
CA LYS A 144 10.28 10.42 5.45
C LYS A 144 11.56 11.25 5.60
N PHE A 145 11.48 12.45 6.18
CA PHE A 145 12.64 13.36 6.27
C PHE A 145 12.66 14.19 7.56
N GLY A 146 13.85 14.70 7.91
CA GLY A 146 14.06 15.64 9.02
C GLY A 146 15.13 15.15 9.99
N ALA A 147 16.26 15.87 10.06
CA ALA A 147 17.40 15.46 10.90
C ALA A 147 17.10 15.42 12.41
N ASN A 148 16.11 16.18 12.85
CA ASN A 148 15.67 16.22 14.25
C ASN A 148 14.52 15.22 14.52
N ASP A 149 14.04 14.52 13.49
CA ASP A 149 12.99 13.52 13.64
C ASP A 149 13.61 12.17 13.97
N LYS A 150 13.29 11.63 15.15
CA LYS A 150 13.83 10.34 15.60
C LYS A 150 13.24 9.15 14.85
N GLU A 151 12.05 9.28 14.27
CA GLU A 151 11.38 8.16 13.59
C GLU A 151 12.14 7.71 12.35
N ILE A 152 12.76 8.63 11.60
CA ILE A 152 13.52 8.25 10.39
C ILE A 152 14.69 7.33 10.74
N TYR A 153 15.33 7.54 11.89
CA TYR A 153 16.42 6.67 12.35
C TYR A 153 15.90 5.38 12.98
N ALA A 154 14.83 5.48 13.78
CA ALA A 154 14.23 4.35 14.48
C ALA A 154 13.65 3.31 13.52
N GLU A 155 13.00 3.73 12.42
CA GLU A 155 12.49 2.84 11.37
C GLU A 155 13.61 1.98 10.76
N VAL A 156 14.74 2.60 10.41
CA VAL A 156 15.89 1.93 9.80
C VAL A 156 16.45 0.88 10.75
N VAL A 157 16.72 1.24 12.00
CA VAL A 157 17.31 0.31 12.98
C VAL A 157 16.34 -0.82 13.34
N SER A 158 15.07 -0.51 13.57
CA SER A 158 14.04 -1.49 13.93
C SER A 158 13.83 -2.52 12.82
N THR A 159 13.67 -2.07 11.58
CA THR A 159 13.45 -2.98 10.45
C THR A 159 14.67 -3.83 10.15
N ARG A 160 15.89 -3.29 10.27
CA ARG A 160 17.14 -4.06 10.16
C ARG A 160 17.27 -5.12 11.24
N LEU A 161 16.95 -4.79 12.48
CA LEU A 161 17.01 -5.73 13.60
C LEU A 161 16.01 -6.88 13.39
N MET A 162 14.76 -6.57 13.02
CA MET A 162 13.77 -7.59 12.68
C MET A 162 14.24 -8.50 11.56
N TRP A 163 14.70 -7.93 10.45
CA TRP A 163 15.19 -8.70 9.30
C TRP A 163 16.41 -9.57 9.64
N ALA A 164 17.40 -9.02 10.34
CA ALA A 164 18.61 -9.74 10.72
C ALA A 164 18.29 -10.94 11.63
N LEU A 165 17.27 -10.81 12.48
CA LEU A 165 16.74 -11.88 13.32
C LEU A 165 15.74 -12.79 12.60
N GLY A 166 15.46 -12.58 11.31
CA GLY A 166 14.61 -13.43 10.49
C GLY A 166 13.12 -13.08 10.48
N TYR A 167 12.69 -12.05 11.22
CA TYR A 167 11.31 -11.56 11.21
C TYR A 167 11.02 -10.70 9.98
N TYR A 168 9.79 -10.80 9.47
CA TYR A 168 9.40 -10.01 8.31
C TYR A 168 8.98 -8.59 8.70
N ALA A 169 9.62 -7.62 8.05
CA ALA A 169 9.28 -6.21 8.16
C ALA A 169 9.40 -5.53 6.79
N ASP A 170 8.78 -4.36 6.66
CA ASP A 170 9.16 -3.41 5.60
C ASP A 170 10.64 -3.03 5.75
N SER A 171 11.24 -2.51 4.68
CA SER A 171 12.66 -2.17 4.66
C SER A 171 12.85 -0.67 4.49
N TRP A 172 13.50 -0.02 5.45
CA TRP A 172 13.84 1.40 5.36
C TRP A 172 15.32 1.61 5.06
N PHE A 173 15.60 2.48 4.09
CA PHE A 173 16.95 2.79 3.62
C PHE A 173 17.28 4.26 3.90
N PRO A 174 18.38 4.54 4.64
CA PRO A 174 18.83 5.90 4.89
C PRO A 174 19.55 6.46 3.67
N VAL A 175 19.06 7.58 3.16
CA VAL A 175 19.51 8.20 1.90
C VAL A 175 19.54 9.72 2.05
N LYS A 176 20.14 10.38 1.06
CA LYS A 176 19.93 11.81 0.80
C LYS A 176 18.95 11.95 -0.35
N VAL A 177 18.05 12.93 -0.29
CA VAL A 177 17.07 13.15 -1.36
C VAL A 177 17.25 14.52 -1.97
N GLN A 178 17.40 14.58 -3.29
CA GLN A 178 17.21 15.79 -4.10
C GLN A 178 15.86 15.66 -4.81
N CYS A 179 14.86 16.41 -4.35
CA CYS A 179 13.51 16.39 -4.90
C CYS A 179 13.30 17.59 -5.82
N ASN A 180 13.00 17.36 -7.09
CA ASN A 180 12.63 18.40 -8.03
C ASN A 180 11.14 18.72 -7.95
N ASN A 181 10.76 19.94 -8.33
CA ASN A 181 9.37 20.44 -8.27
C ASN A 181 8.72 20.28 -6.88
N CYS A 182 9.54 20.28 -5.83
CA CYS A 182 9.13 20.05 -4.47
C CYS A 182 8.55 21.35 -3.88
N PRO A 183 7.32 21.34 -3.34
CA PRO A 183 6.75 22.50 -2.66
C PRO A 183 7.62 22.91 -1.45
N SER A 184 7.52 24.17 -1.01
CA SER A 184 8.19 24.63 0.22
C SER A 184 7.82 23.78 1.43
N ASP A 185 6.57 23.33 1.47
CA ASP A 185 6.09 22.32 2.40
C ASP A 185 5.57 21.10 1.62
N PRO A 186 6.38 20.02 1.50
CA PRO A 186 5.98 18.82 0.78
C PRO A 186 4.96 17.96 1.56
N GLU A 187 4.77 18.21 2.86
CA GLU A 187 3.77 17.48 3.65
C GLU A 187 2.37 18.00 3.33
N SER A 188 2.18 19.33 3.33
CA SER A 188 0.91 19.93 2.91
C SER A 188 0.77 20.05 1.39
N GLY A 189 1.88 20.02 0.64
CA GLY A 189 1.88 20.27 -0.80
C GLY A 189 1.87 21.75 -1.18
N SER A 190 2.13 22.66 -0.24
CA SER A 190 1.98 24.10 -0.41
C SER A 190 3.31 24.84 -0.57
N GLY A 191 3.24 26.07 -1.11
CA GLY A 191 4.41 26.94 -1.32
C GLY A 191 5.07 26.83 -2.69
N SER A 192 6.22 27.49 -2.86
CA SER A 192 6.95 27.54 -4.13
C SER A 192 7.56 26.18 -4.48
N LYS A 193 7.45 25.79 -5.75
CA LYS A 193 8.02 24.54 -6.26
C LYS A 193 9.43 24.78 -6.77
N GLU A 194 10.39 24.11 -6.16
CA GLU A 194 11.81 24.25 -6.44
C GLU A 194 12.51 22.89 -6.31
N THR A 195 13.80 22.84 -6.66
CA THR A 195 14.65 21.71 -6.27
C THR A 195 15.03 21.86 -4.81
N ARG A 196 14.73 20.84 -3.99
CA ARG A 196 14.99 20.83 -2.54
C ARG A 196 15.82 19.62 -2.15
N ASN A 197 16.75 19.82 -1.22
CA ASN A 197 17.62 18.76 -0.70
C ASN A 197 17.23 18.40 0.74
N TYR A 198 17.22 17.10 1.02
CA TYR A 198 16.97 16.51 2.33
C TYR A 198 18.13 15.57 2.66
N ASP A 199 19.08 16.05 3.47
CA ASP A 199 20.28 15.27 3.82
C ASP A 199 20.01 14.14 4.81
N ALA A 200 18.93 14.26 5.60
CA ALA A 200 18.46 13.25 6.52
C ALA A 200 17.07 12.78 6.07
N ALA A 201 17.07 11.72 5.26
CA ALA A 201 15.87 11.13 4.70
C ALA A 201 15.94 9.60 4.69
N THR A 202 14.77 8.98 4.65
CA THR A 202 14.63 7.54 4.52
C THR A 202 13.55 7.19 3.52
N ILE A 203 13.82 6.16 2.73
CA ILE A 203 12.87 5.60 1.76
C ILE A 203 12.47 4.20 2.22
N VAL A 204 11.18 3.89 2.09
CA VAL A 204 10.64 2.55 2.38
C VAL A 204 10.51 1.71 1.11
N ARG A 205 10.93 0.45 1.20
CA ARG A 205 10.49 -0.64 0.33
C ARG A 205 9.55 -1.54 1.12
N LYS A 206 8.30 -1.63 0.65
CA LYS A 206 7.31 -2.52 1.27
C LYS A 206 7.75 -3.96 1.08
N TYR A 207 7.56 -4.78 2.11
CA TYR A 207 7.69 -6.22 1.96
C TYR A 207 6.75 -6.71 0.83
N PRO A 208 7.25 -7.50 -0.13
CA PRO A 208 6.49 -7.91 -1.32
C PRO A 208 5.34 -8.84 -0.94
N GLY A 209 4.26 -8.75 -1.72
CA GLY A 209 3.05 -9.53 -1.52
C GLY A 209 1.80 -8.66 -1.49
N HIS A 210 0.68 -9.27 -1.81
CA HIS A 210 -0.61 -8.60 -1.85
C HIS A 210 -1.17 -8.46 -0.43
N LYS A 211 -1.55 -7.25 -0.02
CA LYS A 211 -2.15 -7.03 1.29
C LYS A 211 -3.47 -7.81 1.38
N MET A 212 -3.63 -8.58 2.45
CA MET A 212 -4.85 -9.32 2.74
C MET A 212 -5.73 -8.50 3.67
N TYR A 213 -6.92 -8.14 3.19
CA TYR A 213 -7.92 -7.42 3.96
C TYR A 213 -9.34 -7.84 3.57
N GLU A 214 -10.28 -7.70 4.49
CA GLU A 214 -11.71 -7.91 4.21
C GLU A 214 -12.32 -6.75 3.41
N GLN A 215 -13.41 -7.03 2.69
CA GLN A 215 -14.10 -6.02 1.88
C GLN A 215 -14.46 -4.77 2.70
N GLY A 216 -14.07 -3.59 2.21
CA GLY A 216 -14.34 -2.32 2.90
C GLY A 216 -13.38 -2.01 4.05
N LYS A 217 -12.39 -2.87 4.32
CA LYS A 217 -11.38 -2.68 5.38
C LYS A 217 -9.96 -2.58 4.82
N SER A 218 -9.72 -1.75 3.81
CA SER A 218 -8.38 -1.61 3.17
C SER A 218 -7.24 -1.31 4.14
N GLU A 219 -7.53 -0.66 5.27
CA GLU A 219 -6.56 -0.33 6.33
C GLU A 219 -6.31 -1.47 7.32
N GLU A 220 -7.04 -2.58 7.22
CA GLU A 220 -6.90 -3.74 8.10
C GLU A 220 -5.48 -4.32 8.05
N GLY A 221 -4.93 -4.61 9.22
CA GLY A 221 -3.74 -5.43 9.38
C GLY A 221 -4.01 -6.53 10.39
N TRP A 222 -2.97 -7.11 10.98
CA TRP A 222 -3.12 -8.13 12.03
C TRP A 222 -2.82 -7.54 13.40
N SER A 223 -3.44 -8.07 14.45
CA SER A 223 -3.23 -7.66 15.85
C SER A 223 -2.37 -8.67 16.62
N TRP A 224 -1.70 -8.20 17.67
CA TRP A 224 -0.94 -9.08 18.58
C TRP A 224 -1.84 -10.12 19.25
N LYS A 225 -3.12 -9.80 19.46
CA LYS A 225 -4.13 -10.75 19.90
C LYS A 225 -4.38 -11.86 18.87
N GLU A 226 -4.53 -11.52 17.59
CA GLU A 226 -4.68 -12.52 16.52
C GLU A 226 -3.43 -13.40 16.36
N LEU A 227 -2.23 -12.86 16.59
CA LEU A 227 -0.99 -13.64 16.64
C LEU A 227 -1.06 -14.73 17.72
N ASP A 228 -1.60 -14.39 18.89
CA ASP A 228 -1.73 -15.35 19.99
C ASP A 228 -2.84 -16.37 19.77
N GLU A 229 -4.01 -15.90 19.34
CA GLU A 229 -5.23 -16.70 19.24
C GLU A 229 -5.24 -17.62 18.01
N TYR A 230 -4.73 -17.16 16.87
CA TYR A 230 -4.93 -17.86 15.60
C TYR A 230 -3.67 -18.43 14.99
N ASN A 231 -2.52 -17.75 15.11
CA ASN A 231 -1.32 -18.17 14.39
C ASN A 231 -0.73 -19.48 14.95
N GLY A 232 -0.56 -20.45 14.04
CA GLY A 232 -0.12 -21.82 14.36
C GLY A 232 1.39 -22.04 14.32
N ARG A 233 2.21 -20.98 14.22
CA ARG A 233 3.67 -21.11 14.25
C ARG A 233 4.17 -21.55 15.63
N PRO A 234 5.37 -22.19 15.71
CA PRO A 234 5.98 -22.57 16.99
C PRO A 234 6.02 -21.41 17.98
N ILE A 235 5.78 -21.71 19.26
CA ILE A 235 5.69 -20.69 20.31
C ILE A 235 6.95 -19.82 20.39
N ALA A 236 8.13 -20.40 20.17
CA ALA A 236 9.40 -19.69 20.18
C ALA A 236 9.49 -18.60 19.08
N GLU A 237 8.89 -18.83 17.90
CA GLU A 237 8.85 -17.82 16.84
C GLU A 237 7.98 -16.62 17.26
N LYS A 238 6.81 -16.91 17.82
CA LYS A 238 5.84 -15.90 18.28
C LYS A 238 6.39 -15.11 19.48
N ASP A 239 6.92 -15.81 20.48
CA ASP A 239 7.49 -15.20 21.67
C ASP A 239 8.72 -14.36 21.33
N GLY A 240 9.57 -14.82 20.40
CA GLY A 240 10.70 -14.02 19.93
C GLY A 240 10.25 -12.71 19.26
N LEU A 241 9.16 -12.71 18.48
CA LEU A 241 8.61 -11.48 17.89
C LEU A 241 8.07 -10.54 18.97
N LYS A 242 7.38 -11.08 19.97
CA LYS A 242 6.85 -10.33 21.11
C LYS A 242 7.95 -9.72 21.96
N LEU A 243 8.98 -10.50 22.27
CA LEU A 243 10.15 -10.02 23.01
C LEU A 243 10.90 -8.95 22.23
N LEU A 244 11.02 -9.11 20.91
CA LEU A 244 11.62 -8.09 20.05
C LEU A 244 10.78 -6.80 20.04
N GLY A 245 9.46 -6.91 19.90
CA GLY A 245 8.53 -5.78 20.01
C GLY A 245 8.63 -5.06 21.37
N ALA A 246 8.78 -5.83 22.45
CA ALA A 246 9.05 -5.30 23.79
C ALA A 246 10.39 -4.57 23.87
N PHE A 247 11.46 -5.20 23.35
CA PHE A 247 12.82 -4.68 23.36
C PHE A 247 12.96 -3.35 22.63
N ILE A 248 12.37 -3.24 21.43
CA ILE A 248 12.38 -2.00 20.65
C ILE A 248 11.32 -1.00 21.13
N GLN A 249 10.53 -1.33 22.15
CA GLN A 249 9.43 -0.49 22.63
C GLN A 249 8.47 -0.10 21.49
N HIS A 250 8.00 -1.07 20.71
CA HIS A 250 7.04 -0.82 19.62
C HIS A 250 5.69 -0.38 20.19
N SER A 251 5.53 0.93 20.38
CA SER A 251 4.39 1.49 21.13
C SER A 251 3.19 1.81 20.25
N ASP A 252 3.39 2.08 18.96
CA ASP A 252 2.31 2.20 17.96
C ASP A 252 2.07 0.85 17.26
N ASN A 253 1.67 -0.15 18.04
CA ASN A 253 1.53 -1.53 17.57
C ASN A 253 0.09 -1.91 17.19
N LYS A 254 -0.70 -0.92 16.77
CA LYS A 254 -2.10 -1.10 16.35
C LYS A 254 -2.18 -1.84 15.00
N PRO A 255 -3.28 -2.56 14.71
CA PRO A 255 -3.37 -3.43 13.53
C PRO A 255 -2.98 -2.78 12.19
N PRO A 256 -3.37 -1.52 11.88
CA PRO A 256 -2.92 -0.87 10.64
C PRO A 256 -1.40 -0.73 10.47
N GLN A 257 -0.63 -0.80 11.56
CA GLN A 257 0.84 -0.80 11.57
C GLN A 257 1.44 -2.19 11.39
N GLN A 258 0.61 -3.15 10.96
CA GLN A 258 1.02 -4.48 10.56
C GLN A 258 0.31 -4.84 9.24
N ARG A 259 0.87 -5.78 8.48
CA ARG A 259 0.20 -6.32 7.28
C ARG A 259 0.18 -7.83 7.32
N LEU A 260 -0.98 -8.40 7.01
CA LEU A 260 -1.04 -9.76 6.51
C LEU A 260 -0.87 -9.66 4.99
N VAL A 261 0.10 -10.36 4.42
CA VAL A 261 0.35 -10.34 2.98
C VAL A 261 0.29 -11.74 2.41
N CYS A 262 -0.12 -11.85 1.16
CA CYS A 262 -0.14 -13.08 0.41
C CYS A 262 0.87 -13.07 -0.73
N ASN A 263 1.64 -14.15 -0.83
CA ASN A 263 2.39 -14.52 -2.02
C ASN A 263 1.59 -15.57 -2.81
N GLY A 264 1.47 -15.38 -4.12
CA GLY A 264 0.71 -16.29 -4.98
C GLY A 264 -0.80 -16.17 -4.81
N VAL A 265 -1.31 -14.94 -4.93
CA VAL A 265 -2.76 -14.66 -4.94
C VAL A 265 -3.41 -15.32 -6.16
N LYS A 266 -4.56 -15.95 -5.95
CA LYS A 266 -5.46 -16.36 -7.04
C LYS A 266 -6.86 -15.85 -6.77
N VAL A 267 -7.41 -15.13 -7.74
CA VAL A 267 -8.77 -14.62 -7.69
C VAL A 267 -9.68 -15.58 -8.44
N ASP A 268 -10.67 -16.14 -7.75
CA ASP A 268 -11.75 -16.87 -8.36
C ASP A 268 -12.86 -15.89 -8.76
N GLN A 269 -12.96 -15.65 -10.07
CA GLN A 269 -13.95 -14.77 -10.67
C GLN A 269 -15.33 -15.44 -10.86
N SER A 270 -15.45 -16.75 -10.59
CA SER A 270 -16.72 -17.47 -10.73
C SER A 270 -17.67 -17.22 -9.55
N THR A 271 -17.16 -16.79 -8.39
CA THR A 271 -17.97 -16.48 -7.21
C THR A 271 -18.48 -15.04 -7.23
N HIS A 272 -19.62 -14.76 -6.59
CA HIS A 272 -20.13 -13.40 -6.42
C HIS A 272 -20.39 -13.11 -4.93
N PRO A 273 -19.56 -12.28 -4.28
CA PRO A 273 -18.39 -11.59 -4.85
C PRO A 273 -17.23 -12.53 -5.19
N PHE A 274 -16.27 -12.04 -6.00
CA PHE A 274 -15.03 -12.76 -6.28
C PHE A 274 -14.33 -13.15 -4.99
N THR A 275 -13.76 -14.34 -4.94
CA THR A 275 -13.05 -14.85 -3.77
C THR A 275 -11.57 -14.92 -4.06
N THR A 276 -10.75 -14.67 -3.03
CA THR A 276 -9.29 -14.63 -3.17
C THR A 276 -8.70 -15.75 -2.34
N THR A 277 -7.88 -16.60 -2.96
CA THR A 277 -7.10 -17.63 -2.26
C THR A 277 -5.64 -17.23 -2.18
N CYS A 278 -4.98 -17.70 -1.12
CA CYS A 278 -3.59 -17.40 -0.86
C CYS A 278 -2.74 -18.67 -0.84
N GLN A 279 -1.66 -18.69 -1.64
CA GLN A 279 -0.71 -19.81 -1.60
C GLN A 279 0.16 -19.78 -0.34
N GLN A 280 0.67 -18.61 0.04
CA GLN A 280 1.50 -18.46 1.23
C GLN A 280 1.31 -17.09 1.86
N SER A 281 0.72 -17.07 3.06
CA SER A 281 0.53 -15.85 3.84
C SER A 281 1.75 -15.56 4.73
N LYS A 282 1.98 -14.26 4.98
CA LYS A 282 3.02 -13.77 5.88
C LYS A 282 2.51 -12.63 6.75
N MET A 283 2.91 -12.64 8.01
CA MET A 283 2.67 -11.55 8.97
C MET A 283 3.88 -10.62 8.96
N ILE A 284 3.66 -9.38 8.52
CA ILE A 284 4.69 -8.35 8.36
C ILE A 284 4.46 -7.27 9.42
N VAL A 285 5.53 -6.83 10.09
CA VAL A 285 5.52 -5.63 10.92
C VAL A 285 5.93 -4.41 10.07
N GLN A 286 5.25 -3.28 10.24
CA GLN A 286 5.56 -2.04 9.50
C GLN A 286 5.40 -0.81 10.41
N ASP A 287 5.78 0.36 9.89
CA ASP A 287 5.68 1.65 10.60
C ASP A 287 6.24 1.59 12.03
N VAL A 288 7.50 1.18 12.13
CA VAL A 288 8.21 0.96 13.40
C VAL A 288 8.98 2.20 13.85
N GLY A 289 8.56 3.40 13.42
CA GLY A 289 9.16 4.68 13.83
C GLY A 289 8.90 5.03 15.29
N ALA A 290 7.78 4.59 15.85
CA ALA A 290 7.45 4.71 17.27
C ALA A 290 8.14 3.62 18.11
N THR A 291 9.47 3.55 18.03
CA THR A 291 10.35 2.59 18.74
C THR A 291 11.52 3.32 19.41
N PHE A 292 12.25 2.65 20.30
CA PHE A 292 13.44 3.17 21.00
C PHE A 292 13.20 4.52 21.70
N GLY A 293 12.10 4.64 22.45
CA GLY A 293 11.69 5.91 23.08
C GLY A 293 11.01 6.90 22.12
N GLY A 294 10.77 6.49 20.88
CA GLY A 294 10.06 7.20 19.81
C GLY A 294 8.63 7.61 20.20
N GLY A 295 7.83 6.65 20.65
CA GLY A 295 6.39 6.82 20.85
C GLY A 295 5.90 7.03 22.28
N GLY A 296 6.81 7.27 23.25
CA GLY A 296 6.43 7.41 24.68
C GLY A 296 6.21 6.07 25.40
N LEU A 297 5.71 6.08 26.65
CA LEU A 297 5.37 4.88 27.43
C LEU A 297 4.45 3.94 26.64
N PHE A 298 4.66 2.62 26.69
CA PHE A 298 3.86 1.60 25.99
C PHE A 298 2.35 1.93 25.96
N THR A 299 1.82 2.40 24.83
CA THR A 299 0.42 2.86 24.71
C THR A 299 -0.54 1.78 24.19
N SER A 300 -0.35 0.53 24.57
CA SER A 300 -1.35 -0.50 24.27
C SER A 300 -1.56 -1.43 25.47
N PRO A 301 -2.58 -1.19 26.30
CA PRO A 301 -3.15 -2.23 27.13
C PRO A 301 -4.05 -3.10 26.24
N GLN A 302 -3.47 -4.03 25.48
CA GLN A 302 -4.26 -5.10 24.88
C GLN A 302 -4.36 -6.23 25.91
N ARG A 303 -5.40 -6.16 26.75
CA ARG A 303 -6.03 -7.37 27.31
C ARG A 303 -6.97 -7.96 26.26
#